data_AF-A0A950LT38-F1
#
_entry.id   AF-A0A950LT38-F1
#
_cell.length_a   1.000
_cell.length_b   1.000
_cell.length_c   1.000
_cell.angle_alpha   90.00
_cell.angle_beta   90.00
_cell.angle_gamma   90.00
#
_symmetry.space_group_name_H-M   'P 1'
#
loop_
_entity.id
_entity.type
_entity.pdbx_description
1 polymer ?
#
loop_
_entity_poly.entity_id
_entity_poly.type
_entity_poly.pdbx_seq_one_letter_code
_entity_poly.pdbx_strand_id
1 'polypeptide(L)' 'MSGKADEIKGRVKEAVGDLTDNEDLKDSGKADKAAGKVRQGAERVIDKARDSVKKP' A
#
# COMPACT_ATOMS: atom_id res chain seq x y z
N MET A 1 -1.56 -9.23 -38.15
CA MET A 1 -0.61 -8.21 -37.68
C MET A 1 -1.18 -7.43 -36.48
N SER A 2 -1.66 -8.09 -35.41
CA SER A 2 -2.30 -7.41 -34.26
C SER A 2 -1.34 -7.03 -33.12
N GLY A 3 -0.19 -7.69 -32.98
CA GLY A 3 0.67 -7.51 -31.81
C GLY A 3 1.19 -6.08 -31.59
N LYS A 4 1.47 -5.33 -32.67
CA LYS A 4 2.00 -3.96 -32.55
C LYS A 4 0.95 -2.94 -32.09
N ALA A 5 -0.31 -3.14 -32.47
CA ALA A 5 -1.39 -2.24 -32.07
C ALA A 5 -1.76 -2.46 -30.60
N ASP A 6 -1.77 -3.72 -30.14
CA ASP A 6 -2.00 -4.06 -28.74
C ASP A 6 -0.85 -3.56 -27.84
N GLU A 7 0.40 -3.63 -28.32
CA GLU A 7 1.56 -3.11 -27.58
C GLU A 7 1.52 -1.58 -27.43
N ILE A 8 1.14 -0.84 -28.48
CA ILE A 8 0.98 0.62 -28.42
C ILE A 8 -0.17 1.00 -27.49
N LYS A 9 -1.31 0.31 -27.57
CA LYS A 9 -2.46 0.55 -26.70
C LYS A 9 -2.13 0.25 -25.23
N GLY A 10 -1.32 -0.79 -24.99
CA GLY A 10 -0.77 -1.12 -23.68
C GLY A 10 0.05 0.02 -23.11
N ARG A 11 1.06 0.51 -23.85
CA ARG A 11 1.91 1.64 -23.42
C ARG A 11 1.12 2.92 -23.16
N VAL A 12 0.12 3.20 -23.98
CA VAL A 12 -0.74 4.38 -23.78
C VAL A 12 -1.59 4.23 -22.52
N LYS A 13 -2.15 3.05 -22.24
CA LYS A 13 -2.86 2.79 -20.98
C LYS A 13 -1.96 2.86 -19.76
N GLU A 14 -0.72 2.38 -19.87
CA GLU A 14 0.26 2.41 -18.80
C GLU A 14 0.67 3.86 -18.50
N ALA A 15 0.97 4.65 -19.54
CA ALA A 15 1.30 6.07 -19.39
C ALA A 15 0.10 6.89 -18.86
N VAL A 16 -1.11 6.64 -19.33
CA VAL A 16 -2.32 7.30 -18.84
C VAL A 16 -2.67 6.83 -17.44
N GLY A 17 -2.41 5.56 -17.10
CA GLY A 17 -2.54 5.02 -15.75
C GLY A 17 -1.56 5.68 -14.80
N ASP A 18 -0.27 5.74 -15.12
CA ASP A 18 0.74 6.45 -14.33
C ASP A 18 0.48 7.97 -14.24
N LEU A 19 -0.14 8.57 -15.26
CA LEU A 19 -0.50 10.00 -15.26
C LEU A 19 -1.82 10.30 -14.51
N THR A 20 -2.78 9.37 -14.52
CA THR A 20 -4.11 9.55 -13.91
C THR A 20 -4.15 8.98 -12.49
N ASP A 21 -3.22 8.08 -12.16
CA ASP A 21 -3.22 7.26 -10.96
C ASP A 21 -1.83 7.36 -10.30
N ASN A 22 -1.77 8.00 -9.13
CA ASN A 22 -0.67 7.98 -8.12
C ASN A 22 0.09 9.28 -7.80
N GLU A 23 -0.59 10.42 -7.74
CA GLU A 23 -0.25 11.42 -6.72
C GLU A 23 -1.19 11.26 -5.50
N ASP A 24 -2.50 11.23 -5.69
CA ASP A 24 -3.48 11.02 -4.60
C ASP A 24 -3.44 9.63 -3.92
N LEU A 25 -3.26 8.54 -4.69
CA LEU A 25 -3.14 7.17 -4.14
C LEU A 25 -1.75 6.89 -3.52
N LYS A 26 -0.71 7.60 -3.95
CA LYS A 26 0.64 7.47 -3.42
C LYS A 26 0.79 8.16 -2.07
N ASP A 27 0.05 9.25 -1.83
CA ASP A 27 0.01 9.92 -0.53
C ASP A 27 -0.95 9.22 0.45
N SER A 28 -2.11 8.73 0.00
CA SER A 28 -2.96 7.85 0.84
C SER A 28 -2.21 6.56 1.21
N GLY A 29 -1.53 5.92 0.26
CA GLY A 29 -0.74 4.72 0.53
C GLY A 29 0.43 4.93 1.50
N LYS A 30 1.01 6.14 1.57
CA LYS A 30 2.02 6.49 2.59
C LYS A 30 1.39 6.73 3.96
N ALA A 31 0.27 7.45 4.02
CA ALA A 31 -0.46 7.69 5.26
C ALA A 31 -1.00 6.38 5.86
N ASP A 32 -1.56 5.49 5.03
CA ASP A 32 -2.02 4.16 5.43
C ASP A 32 -0.87 3.26 5.87
N LYS A 33 0.28 3.30 5.19
CA LYS A 33 1.48 2.58 5.65
C LYS A 33 2.01 3.08 6.99
N ALA A 34 1.95 4.39 7.24
CA ALA A 34 2.34 4.98 8.52
C ALA A 34 1.36 4.58 9.63
N ALA A 35 0.05 4.71 9.39
CA ALA A 35 -1.00 4.30 10.30
C ALA A 35 -0.92 2.79 10.61
N GLY A 36 -0.69 1.96 9.60
CA GLY A 36 -0.51 0.51 9.76
C GLY A 36 0.71 0.15 10.60
N LYS A 37 1.84 0.86 10.45
CA LYS A 37 3.03 0.66 11.30
C LYS A 37 2.78 1.07 12.75
N VAL A 38 2.10 2.20 12.98
CA VAL A 38 1.74 2.66 14.34
C VAL A 38 0.80 1.65 15.01
N ARG A 39 -0.20 1.17 14.27
CA ARG A 39 -1.17 0.19 14.78
C ARG A 39 -0.50 -1.15 15.12
N GLN A 40 0.36 -1.68 14.25
CA GLN A 40 1.16 -2.88 14.54
C GLN A 40 2.12 -2.68 15.73
N GLY A 41 2.67 -1.48 15.91
CA GLY A 41 3.51 -1.15 17.05
C GLY A 41 2.70 -1.17 18.35
N ALA A 42 1.53 -0.53 18.35
CA ALA A 42 0.61 -0.48 19.49
C ALA A 42 0.10 -1.89 19.86
N GLU A 43 -0.31 -2.70 18.87
CA GLU A 43 -0.74 -4.09 19.09
C GLU A 43 0.37 -4.92 19.72
N ARG A 44 1.62 -4.82 19.24
CA ARG A 44 2.75 -5.52 19.87
C ARG A 44 3.01 -5.11 21.30
N VAL A 45 2.85 -3.83 21.65
CA VAL A 45 2.98 -3.37 23.04
C VAL A 45 1.86 -3.92 23.91
N ILE A 46 0.62 -3.87 23.42
CA ILE A 46 -0.55 -4.40 24.12
C ILE A 46 -0.42 -5.91 24.33
N ASP A 47 -0.01 -6.66 23.31
CA ASP A 47 0.21 -8.11 23.41
C ASP A 47 1.30 -8.44 24.43
N LYS A 48 2.43 -7.72 24.40
CA LYS A 48 3.52 -7.94 25.36
C LYS A 48 3.11 -7.58 26.79
N ALA A 49 2.29 -6.55 26.97
CA ALA A 49 1.72 -6.19 28.26
C ALA A 49 0.72 -7.25 28.74
N ARG A 50 -0.17 -7.75 27.87
CA ARG A 50 -1.10 -8.84 28.18
C ARG A 50 -0.37 -10.12 28.54
N ASP A 51 0.67 -10.50 27.81
CA ASP A 51 1.50 -11.68 28.11
C ASP A 51 2.23 -11.53 29.45
N SER A 52 2.71 -10.34 29.79
CA SER A 52 3.38 -10.07 31.07
C SER A 52 2.41 -10.08 32.25
N VAL A 53 1.14 -9.68 32.04
CA VAL A 53 0.08 -9.70 33.06
C VAL A 53 -0.57 -11.09 33.16
N LYS A 54 -0.52 -11.90 32.10
CA LYS A 54 -1.09 -13.25 32.06
C LYS A 54 -0.12 -14.33 32.54
N LYS A 55 1.17 -14.01 32.68
CA LYS A 55 2.14 -14.88 33.33
C LYS A 55 2.05 -14.65 34.85
N PRO A 56 1.83 -15.70 35.66
CA PRO A 56 1.47 -15.61 37.09
C PRO A 56 2.55 -14.94 37.94
#